data_AF-A0A0F9U6K4-F1
#
_entry.id   AF-A0A0F9U6K4-F1
#
_cell.length_a   1.000
_cell.length_b   1.000
_cell.length_c   1.000
_cell.angle_alpha   90.00
_cell.angle_beta   90.00
_cell.angle_gamma   90.00
#
_symmetry.space_group_name_H-M   'P 1'
#
loop_
_entity.id
_entity.type
_entity.pdbx_description
1 polymer ?
#
loop_
_entity_poly.entity_id
_entity_poly.type
_entity_poly.pdbx_seq_one_letter_code
_entity_poly.pdbx_strand_id
1 'polypeptide(L)'
;MGVLSRRPPWYAAGLAFECSGCGGCCAGPDEGYIWVTGEQIAAMAEHIALDEKEFRRQYVRKVGRRLSLKEHPTTKDCIFLQPTNGGRSCSVYPVRPPQCRTWPFWPNNLATPQTWAWAGVRCPGVNRGPVHSRDEIDRERDETP
;
A
#
# COMPACT_ATOMS: atom_id res chain seq x y z
N MET A 1 -1.60 -34.43 -21.76
CA MET A 1 -1.51 -33.68 -20.49
C MET A 1 -0.25 -32.83 -20.54
N GLY A 2 -0.36 -31.60 -21.03
CA GLY A 2 0.79 -30.71 -21.17
C GLY A 2 1.08 -30.05 -19.83
N VAL A 3 2.22 -30.36 -19.23
CA VAL A 3 2.74 -29.60 -18.09
C VAL A 3 3.12 -28.23 -18.65
N LEU A 4 2.26 -27.23 -18.44
CA LEU A 4 2.61 -25.84 -18.70
C LEU A 4 3.80 -25.49 -17.81
N SER A 5 5.01 -25.57 -18.36
CA SER A 5 6.22 -25.07 -17.73
C SER A 5 6.10 -23.56 -17.63
N ARG A 6 5.41 -23.08 -16.59
CA ARG A 6 5.33 -21.66 -16.26
C ARG A 6 6.74 -21.22 -15.95
N ARG A 7 7.32 -20.40 -16.82
CA ARG A 7 8.61 -19.74 -16.54
C ARG A 7 8.50 -19.10 -15.16
N PRO A 8 9.54 -19.21 -14.32
CA PRO A 8 9.54 -18.56 -13.03
C PRO A 8 9.32 -17.05 -13.22
N PRO A 9 8.68 -16.37 -12.25
CA PRO A 9 8.53 -14.93 -12.31
C PRO A 9 9.91 -14.24 -12.40
N TRP A 10 9.97 -13.06 -12.99
CA TRP A 10 11.24 -12.34 -13.16
C TRP A 10 11.93 -12.00 -11.82
N TYR A 11 11.15 -11.94 -10.73
CA TYR A 11 11.62 -11.75 -9.35
C TYR A 11 11.89 -13.06 -8.61
N ALA A 12 12.05 -14.20 -9.30
CA ALA A 12 12.27 -15.48 -8.63
C ALA A 12 13.52 -15.53 -7.75
N ALA A 13 14.51 -14.66 -8.00
CA ALA A 13 15.70 -14.49 -7.15
C ALA A 13 15.45 -13.58 -5.92
N GLY A 14 14.22 -13.09 -5.74
CA GLY A 14 13.86 -12.12 -4.72
C GLY A 14 14.03 -10.66 -5.16
N LEU A 15 13.57 -9.74 -4.31
CA LEU A 15 13.67 -8.30 -4.50
C LEU A 15 14.07 -7.61 -3.19
N ALA A 16 14.97 -6.64 -3.27
CA ALA A 16 15.36 -5.86 -2.10
C ALA A 16 14.33 -4.75 -1.81
N PHE A 17 13.87 -4.67 -0.56
CA PHE A 17 12.99 -3.61 -0.11
C PHE A 17 13.11 -3.35 1.40
N GLU A 18 13.18 -2.07 1.77
CA GLU A 18 13.12 -1.61 3.15
C GLU A 18 12.27 -0.34 3.26
N CYS A 19 11.18 -0.40 4.02
CA CYS A 19 10.33 0.78 4.22
C CYS A 19 11.01 1.77 5.16
N SER A 20 11.33 2.96 4.65
CA SER A 20 11.91 4.07 5.44
C SER A 20 10.87 5.00 6.08
N GLY A 21 9.57 4.69 5.97
CA GLY A 21 8.50 5.55 6.48
C GLY A 21 8.33 6.87 5.71
N CYS A 22 8.89 6.99 4.51
CA CYS A 22 8.93 8.24 3.72
C CYS A 22 7.55 8.80 3.28
N GLY A 23 6.47 8.01 3.36
CA GLY A 23 5.13 8.41 2.95
C GLY A 23 4.88 8.46 1.43
N GLY A 24 5.86 8.12 0.59
CA GLY A 24 5.75 8.21 -0.87
C GLY A 24 4.70 7.29 -1.49
N CYS A 25 4.39 6.15 -0.87
CA CYS A 25 3.32 5.24 -1.30
C CYS A 25 1.90 5.80 -1.06
N CYS A 26 1.77 6.82 -0.23
CA CYS A 26 0.50 7.47 0.11
C CYS A 26 0.35 8.85 -0.55
N ALA A 27 1.35 9.30 -1.32
CA ALA A 27 1.37 10.61 -1.94
C ALA A 27 0.71 10.58 -3.33
N GLY A 28 -0.01 11.67 -3.66
CA GLY A 28 -0.53 11.93 -5.00
C GLY A 28 0.57 12.26 -6.01
N PRO A 29 0.27 12.90 -7.16
CA PRO A 29 -0.96 13.65 -7.48
C PRO A 29 -2.09 12.80 -8.09
N ASP A 30 -1.82 11.54 -8.39
CA ASP A 30 -2.81 10.64 -8.97
C ASP A 30 -3.80 10.18 -7.89
N GLU A 31 -5.08 10.04 -8.25
CA GLU A 31 -6.03 9.39 -7.36
C GLU A 31 -5.68 7.90 -7.22
N GLY A 32 -5.66 7.40 -5.99
CA GLY A 32 -5.39 6.00 -5.68
C GLY A 32 -6.38 5.47 -4.65
N TYR A 33 -7.08 4.39 -4.98
CA TYR A 33 -8.01 3.77 -4.05
C TYR A 33 -7.27 2.93 -3.02
N ILE A 34 -7.46 3.24 -1.74
CA ILE A 34 -7.05 2.39 -0.62
C ILE A 34 -8.28 1.67 -0.11
N TRP A 35 -8.47 0.43 -0.59
CA TRP A 35 -9.64 -0.37 -0.28
C TRP A 35 -9.62 -0.82 1.18
N VAL A 36 -10.76 -0.66 1.85
CA VAL A 36 -10.92 -1.01 3.26
C VAL A 36 -12.18 -1.84 3.51
N THR A 37 -12.10 -2.79 4.44
CA THR A 37 -13.23 -3.57 4.96
C THR A 37 -13.83 -2.92 6.21
N GLY A 38 -14.97 -3.43 6.68
CA GLY A 38 -15.56 -2.98 7.95
C GLY A 38 -14.64 -3.20 9.15
N GLU A 39 -13.97 -4.36 9.21
CA GLU A 39 -13.02 -4.70 10.27
C GLU A 39 -11.82 -3.75 10.29
N GLN A 40 -11.28 -3.43 9.12
CA GLN A 40 -10.16 -2.49 9.00
C GLN A 40 -10.58 -1.07 9.41
N ILE A 41 -11.78 -0.65 9.03
CA ILE A 41 -12.34 0.64 9.45
C ILE A 41 -12.48 0.70 10.99
N ALA A 42 -13.00 -0.36 11.61
CA ALA A 42 -13.13 -0.43 13.07
C ALA A 42 -11.77 -0.33 13.78
N ALA A 43 -10.78 -1.10 13.33
CA ALA A 43 -9.42 -1.07 13.89
C ALA A 43 -8.74 0.30 13.73
N MET A 44 -8.93 0.96 12.58
CA MET A 44 -8.41 2.31 12.35
C MET A 44 -9.12 3.37 13.20
N ALA A 45 -10.43 3.24 13.40
CA ALA A 45 -11.21 4.15 14.24
C ALA A 45 -10.80 4.07 15.71
N GLU A 46 -10.64 2.85 16.23
CA GLU A 46 -10.14 2.59 17.59
C GLU A 46 -8.76 3.22 17.80
N HIS A 47 -7.84 3.04 16.83
CA HIS A 47 -6.48 3.55 16.93
C HIS A 47 -6.40 5.07 17.09
N ILE A 48 -7.34 5.82 16.50
CA ILE A 48 -7.38 7.29 16.59
C ILE A 48 -8.47 7.79 17.56
N ALA A 49 -9.00 6.90 18.39
CA ALA A 49 -10.01 7.18 19.42
C ALA A 49 -11.29 7.86 18.88
N LEU A 50 -11.78 7.39 17.72
CA LEU A 50 -13.07 7.82 17.15
C LEU A 50 -14.06 6.67 17.13
N ASP A 51 -15.36 7.00 17.19
CA ASP A 51 -16.40 6.03 16.88
C ASP A 51 -16.38 5.67 15.38
N GLU A 52 -16.75 4.42 15.07
CA GLU A 52 -16.68 3.90 13.70
C GLU A 52 -17.54 4.71 12.72
N LYS A 53 -18.69 5.21 13.16
CA LYS A 53 -19.62 5.97 12.31
C LYS A 53 -19.02 7.33 11.95
N GLU A 54 -18.39 7.99 12.90
CA GLU A 54 -17.66 9.23 12.72
C GLU A 54 -16.45 9.03 11.81
N PHE A 55 -15.67 7.97 12.05
CA PHE A 55 -14.53 7.62 11.20
C PHE A 55 -14.97 7.41 9.75
N ARG A 56 -16.04 6.65 9.52
CA ARG A 56 -16.60 6.44 8.17
C ARG A 56 -16.99 7.76 7.53
N ARG A 57 -17.66 8.65 8.26
CA ARG A 57 -18.09 9.95 7.74
C ARG A 57 -16.90 10.82 7.35
N GLN A 58 -15.87 10.87 8.19
CA GLN A 58 -14.71 11.73 7.99
C GLN A 58 -13.73 11.19 6.95
N TYR A 59 -13.39 9.90 7.01
CA TYR A 59 -12.21 9.35 6.31
C TYR A 59 -12.52 8.31 5.23
N VAL A 60 -13.76 7.87 5.07
CA VAL A 60 -14.12 6.81 4.10
C VAL A 60 -15.05 7.36 3.01
N ARG A 61 -14.84 6.94 1.76
CA ARG A 61 -15.73 7.17 0.62
C ARG A 61 -16.20 5.85 0.03
N LYS A 62 -17.42 5.83 -0.53
CA LYS A 62 -17.94 4.68 -1.28
C LYS A 62 -17.61 4.86 -2.77
N VAL A 63 -17.00 3.84 -3.37
CA VAL A 63 -16.68 3.80 -4.81
C VAL A 63 -17.33 2.56 -5.39
N GLY A 64 -18.44 2.75 -6.12
CA GLY A 64 -19.28 1.65 -6.56
C GLY A 64 -19.79 0.81 -5.38
N ARG A 65 -19.37 -0.46 -5.31
CA ARG A 65 -19.71 -1.40 -4.23
C ARG A 65 -18.66 -1.50 -3.12
N ARG A 66 -17.50 -0.86 -3.28
CA ARG A 66 -16.37 -0.95 -2.34
C ARG A 66 -16.25 0.34 -1.51
N LEU A 67 -15.49 0.26 -0.43
CA LEU A 67 -15.13 1.39 0.43
C LEU A 67 -13.64 1.70 0.27
N SER A 68 -13.30 2.97 0.10
CA SER A 68 -11.93 3.45 0.03
C SER A 68 -11.70 4.51 1.08
N LEU A 69 -10.47 4.63 1.58
CA LEU A 69 -10.05 5.84 2.28
C LEU A 69 -10.17 7.04 1.35
N LYS A 70 -10.45 8.21 1.93
CA LYS A 70 -10.44 9.49 1.23
C LYS A 70 -9.01 9.98 1.02
N GLU A 71 -8.88 10.82 0.02
CA GLU A 71 -7.70 11.58 -0.32
C GLU A 71 -7.92 13.07 -0.05
N HIS A 72 -6.84 13.81 0.15
CA HIS A 72 -6.88 15.25 0.21
C HIS A 72 -7.36 15.82 -1.14
N PRO A 73 -8.31 16.78 -1.17
CA PRO A 73 -8.99 17.20 -2.39
C PRO A 73 -8.05 17.77 -3.46
N THR A 74 -6.99 18.48 -3.06
CA THR A 74 -6.02 19.13 -3.95
C THR A 74 -4.82 18.24 -4.27
N THR A 75 -4.06 17.81 -3.26
CA THR A 75 -2.82 17.04 -3.46
C THR A 75 -3.06 15.58 -3.84
N LYS A 76 -4.25 15.05 -3.59
CA LYS A 76 -4.61 13.63 -3.73
C LYS A 76 -3.80 12.68 -2.84
N ASP A 77 -3.07 13.21 -1.86
CA ASP A 77 -2.43 12.42 -0.81
C ASP A 77 -3.51 11.68 -0.01
N CYS A 78 -3.22 10.48 0.50
CA CYS A 78 -4.09 9.80 1.45
C CYS A 78 -4.37 10.72 2.65
N ILE A 79 -5.61 10.75 3.15
CA ILE A 79 -6.02 11.63 4.25
C ILE A 79 -5.22 11.42 5.56
N PHE A 80 -4.58 10.26 5.73
CA PHE A 80 -3.72 9.95 6.87
C PHE A 80 -2.23 10.28 6.66
N LEU A 81 -1.84 10.82 5.51
CA LEU A 81 -0.48 11.32 5.29
C LEU A 81 -0.34 12.70 5.94
N GLN A 82 0.45 12.79 7.01
CA GLN A 82 0.63 14.01 7.80
C GLN A 82 2.05 14.57 7.65
N PRO A 83 2.22 15.90 7.63
CA PRO A 83 3.54 16.52 7.66
C PRO A 83 4.24 16.26 8.99
N THR A 84 5.57 16.15 8.95
CA THR A 84 6.44 15.99 10.12
C THR A 84 7.68 16.88 9.99
N ASN A 85 8.46 17.02 11.06
CA ASN A 85 9.68 17.86 11.08
C ASN A 85 10.76 17.45 10.04
N GLY A 86 10.63 16.28 9.41
CA GLY A 86 11.57 15.78 8.39
C GLY A 86 10.91 15.32 7.09
N GLY A 87 9.63 15.63 6.86
CA GLY A 87 8.91 15.21 5.66
C GLY A 87 7.43 14.94 5.93
N ARG A 88 6.98 13.72 5.60
CA ARG A 88 5.60 13.27 5.78
C ARG A 88 5.58 11.83 6.29
N SER A 89 4.58 11.47 7.08
CA SER A 89 4.41 10.10 7.59
C SER A 89 2.93 9.74 7.73
N CYS A 90 2.62 8.44 7.72
CA CYS A 90 1.26 7.96 7.92
C CYS A 90 0.90 8.01 9.41
N SER A 91 -0.14 8.76 9.77
CA SER A 91 -0.60 8.90 11.17
C SER A 91 -1.23 7.63 11.74
N VAL A 92 -1.58 6.66 10.89
CA VAL A 92 -2.19 5.37 11.27
C VAL A 92 -1.30 4.19 10.88
N TYR A 93 0.03 4.40 10.83
CA TYR A 93 1.00 3.41 10.38
C TYR A 93 0.87 2.01 11.02
N PRO A 94 0.59 1.87 12.34
CA PRO A 94 0.45 0.56 12.99
C PRO A 94 -0.77 -0.25 12.53
N VAL A 95 -1.82 0.43 12.08
CA VAL A 95 -3.12 -0.17 11.71
C VAL A 95 -3.42 -0.03 10.22
N ARG A 96 -2.36 0.08 9.41
CA ARG A 96 -2.48 0.16 7.95
C ARG A 96 -3.25 -1.04 7.38
N PRO A 97 -4.17 -0.83 6.43
CA PRO A 97 -4.83 -1.93 5.75
C PRO A 97 -3.81 -2.76 4.95
N PRO A 98 -4.11 -4.04 4.64
CA PRO A 98 -3.21 -4.94 3.91
C PRO A 98 -2.61 -4.30 2.67
N GLN A 99 -3.42 -3.62 1.85
CA GLN A 99 -2.94 -2.90 0.67
C GLN A 99 -1.79 -1.93 0.99
N CYS A 100 -1.85 -1.17 2.09
CA CYS A 100 -0.77 -0.27 2.47
C CYS A 100 0.44 -0.98 3.10
N ARG A 101 0.25 -2.18 3.67
CA ARG A 101 1.33 -2.98 4.28
C ARG A 101 2.15 -3.72 3.24
N THR A 102 1.50 -4.22 2.18
CA THR A 102 2.11 -5.02 1.12
C THR A 102 2.76 -4.18 0.02
N TRP A 103 2.78 -2.84 0.16
CA TRP A 103 3.59 -2.00 -0.73
C TRP A 103 5.09 -2.32 -0.51
N PRO A 104 5.90 -2.52 -1.57
CA PRO A 104 5.61 -2.31 -2.99
C PRO A 104 5.24 -3.59 -3.77
N PHE A 105 5.03 -4.73 -3.12
CA PHE A 105 4.79 -6.04 -3.77
C PHE A 105 3.37 -6.21 -4.33
N TRP A 106 2.71 -5.12 -4.69
CA TRP A 106 1.42 -5.17 -5.38
C TRP A 106 1.55 -5.87 -6.74
N PRO A 107 0.51 -6.59 -7.20
CA PRO A 107 0.53 -7.29 -8.49
C PRO A 107 0.95 -6.41 -9.68
N ASN A 108 0.54 -5.14 -9.70
CA ASN A 108 0.88 -4.19 -10.77
C ASN A 108 2.36 -3.78 -10.74
N ASN A 109 2.96 -3.61 -9.57
CA ASN A 109 4.38 -3.29 -9.43
C ASN A 109 5.24 -4.51 -9.80
N LEU A 110 4.78 -5.72 -9.46
CA LEU A 110 5.46 -6.98 -9.78
C LEU A 110 5.27 -7.44 -11.23
N ALA A 111 4.47 -6.76 -12.04
CA ALA A 111 4.15 -7.20 -13.40
C ALA A 111 5.39 -7.34 -14.29
N THR A 112 6.30 -6.36 -14.23
CA THR A 112 7.56 -6.35 -14.97
C THR A 112 8.68 -5.67 -14.19
N PRO A 113 9.97 -5.87 -14.56
CA PRO A 113 11.06 -5.09 -13.98
C PRO A 113 10.87 -3.57 -14.12
N GLN A 114 10.21 -3.13 -15.20
CA GLN A 114 9.92 -1.73 -15.44
C GLN A 114 8.89 -1.18 -14.45
N THR A 115 7.80 -1.89 -14.17
CA THR A 115 6.80 -1.45 -13.18
C THR A 115 7.38 -1.41 -11.76
N TRP A 116 8.30 -2.32 -11.44
CA TRP A 116 9.05 -2.29 -10.19
C TRP A 116 9.95 -1.05 -10.09
N ALA A 117 10.67 -0.72 -11.17
CA ALA A 117 11.47 0.49 -11.23
C ALA A 117 10.61 1.76 -11.08
N TRP A 118 9.41 1.80 -11.68
CA TRP A 118 8.45 2.89 -11.49
C TRP A 118 7.97 3.02 -10.04
N ALA A 119 7.75 1.91 -9.33
CA ALA A 119 7.45 1.96 -7.89
C ALA A 119 8.61 2.62 -7.11
N GLY A 120 9.85 2.37 -7.52
CA GLY A 120 11.04 2.99 -6.93
C GLY A 120 11.18 4.49 -7.15
N VAL A 121 10.55 5.05 -8.19
CA VAL A 121 10.46 6.52 -8.35
C VAL A 121 9.67 7.15 -7.21
N ARG A 122 8.62 6.48 -6.73
CA ARG A 122 7.79 6.96 -5.60
C ARG A 122 8.33 6.55 -4.25
N CYS A 123 9.09 5.46 -4.17
CA CYS A 123 9.52 4.86 -2.92
C CYS A 123 11.05 4.63 -2.89
N PRO A 124 11.80 5.42 -2.10
CA PRO A 124 13.26 5.28 -1.99
C PRO A 124 13.70 3.97 -1.32
N GLY A 125 12.77 3.21 -0.73
CA GLY A 125 13.02 1.90 -0.14
C GLY A 125 13.15 0.77 -1.15
N VAL A 126 12.70 0.97 -2.39
CA VAL A 126 12.84 -0.03 -3.46
C VAL A 126 14.30 -0.23 -3.81
N ASN A 127 14.72 -1.49 -3.92
CA ASN A 127 16.12 -1.90 -4.13
C ASN A 127 17.07 -1.50 -2.98
N ARG A 128 16.56 -1.38 -1.76
CA ARG A 128 17.34 -1.09 -0.54
C ARG A 128 17.08 -2.15 0.53
N GLY A 129 18.04 -2.30 1.44
CA GLY A 129 17.91 -3.19 2.59
C GLY A 129 17.82 -4.68 2.24
N PRO A 130 17.06 -5.49 2.99
CA PRO A 130 17.03 -6.94 2.85
C PRO A 130 16.35 -7.39 1.56
N VAL A 131 16.81 -8.54 1.05
CA VAL A 131 16.16 -9.24 -0.07
C VAL A 131 15.03 -10.09 0.47
N HIS A 132 13.82 -9.83 -0.01
CA HIS A 132 12.64 -10.65 0.21
C HIS A 132 12.64 -11.79 -0.79
N SER A 133 12.51 -13.02 -0.30
CA SER A 133 12.42 -14.22 -1.12
C SER A 133 11.16 -14.23 -1.96
N ARG A 134 11.13 -15.09 -2.99
CA ARG A 134 9.95 -15.27 -3.82
C ARG A 134 8.71 -15.62 -2.99
N ASP A 135 8.83 -16.51 -2.02
CA ASP A 135 7.68 -16.98 -1.22
C ASP A 135 7.12 -15.87 -0.31
N GLU A 136 7.99 -14.98 0.19
CA GLU A 136 7.57 -13.79 0.94
C GLU A 136 6.83 -12.80 0.05
N ILE A 137 7.39 -12.52 -1.13
CA ILE A 137 6.78 -11.62 -2.13
C ILE A 137 5.42 -12.18 -2.59
N ASP A 138 5.34 -13.48 -2.88
CA ASP A 138 4.11 -14.15 -3.32
C ASP A 138 3.03 -14.04 -2.22
N ARG A 139 3.38 -14.23 -0.94
CA ARG A 139 2.45 -14.07 0.19
C ARG A 139 1.93 -12.64 0.33
N GLU A 140 2.80 -11.63 0.30
CA GLU A 140 2.40 -10.23 0.40
C GLU A 140 1.55 -9.78 -0.80
N ARG A 141 1.88 -10.24 -2.01
CA ARG A 141 1.07 -10.01 -3.21
C ARG A 141 -0.33 -10.55 -3.01
N ASP A 142 -0.47 -11.78 -2.52
CA ASP A 142 -1.75 -12.47 -2.38
C ASP A 142 -2.61 -11.91 -1.24
N GLU A 143 -2.01 -11.20 -0.28
CA GLU A 143 -2.72 -10.40 0.73
C GLU A 143 -3.26 -9.07 0.21
N THR A 144 -2.83 -8.63 -0.99
CA THR A 144 -3.26 -7.35 -1.57
C THR A 144 -4.67 -7.46 -2.18
N PRO A 145 -5.65 -6.65 -1.73
CA PRO A 145 -7.07 -6.75 -2.12
C PRO A 145 -7.46 -6.09 -3.46
#